data_AF-A0A6N9R409-F1
#
_entry.id   AF-A0A6N9R409-F1
#
_cell.length_a   1.000
_cell.length_b   1.000
_cell.length_c   1.000
_cell.angle_alpha   90.00
_cell.angle_beta   90.00
_cell.angle_gamma   90.00
#
_symmetry.space_group_name_H-M   'P 1'
#
loop_
_entity.id
_entity.type
_entity.pdbx_description
1 polymer ?
#
loop_
_entity_poly.entity_id
_entity_poly.type
_entity_poly.pdbx_seq_one_letter_code
_entity_poly.pdbx_strand_id
1 'polypeptide(L)'
;MPLSWNEIKDRALRFSREWKGEGSEREEAQSFWNGFLDIFGVERRRVAVFEKQVEITRAGKHLKHGRIDLFWKGVLLVEHKSAGQDLDRAFAQASDYFDGLPDRDLPRYILVSDFAEEPHVTPKAVVGEVSRAW
;
A
#
# COMPACT_ATOMS: atom_id res chain seq x y z
N MET A 1 6.18 -9.93 -22.33
CA MET A 1 4.99 -9.21 -22.85
C MET A 1 4.21 -8.67 -21.66
N PRO A 2 3.61 -7.46 -21.75
CA PRO A 2 2.67 -7.00 -20.72
C PRO A 2 1.50 -7.99 -20.60
N LEU A 3 0.96 -8.17 -19.40
CA LEU A 3 -0.21 -9.02 -19.19
C LEU A 3 -1.40 -8.47 -19.97
N SER A 4 -2.22 -9.36 -20.53
CA SER A 4 -3.48 -8.95 -21.15
C SER A 4 -4.52 -8.62 -20.10
N TRP A 5 -5.54 -7.83 -20.47
CA TRP A 5 -6.68 -7.55 -19.58
C TRP A 5 -7.41 -8.81 -19.12
N ASN A 6 -7.52 -9.82 -19.99
CA ASN A 6 -8.15 -11.09 -19.63
C ASN A 6 -7.31 -11.83 -18.59
N GLU A 7 -5.99 -11.85 -18.75
CA GLU A 7 -5.07 -12.46 -17.80
C GLU A 7 -5.15 -11.77 -16.43
N ILE A 8 -5.17 -10.43 -16.39
CA ILE A 8 -5.34 -9.66 -15.14
C ILE A 8 -6.68 -10.00 -14.48
N LYS A 9 -7.76 -10.07 -15.26
CA LYS A 9 -9.10 -10.39 -14.75
C LYS A 9 -9.16 -11.80 -14.16
N ASP A 10 -8.59 -12.78 -14.85
CA ASP A 10 -8.58 -14.17 -14.39
C ASP A 10 -7.74 -14.33 -13.11
N ARG A 11 -6.60 -13.64 -13.02
CA ARG A 11 -5.78 -13.59 -11.81
C ARG A 11 -6.52 -12.93 -10.64
N ALA A 12 -7.19 -11.79 -10.88
CA ALA A 12 -7.96 -11.10 -9.86
C ALA A 12 -9.12 -11.95 -9.32
N LEU A 13 -9.81 -12.68 -10.20
CA LEU A 13 -10.88 -13.58 -9.80
C LEU A 13 -10.37 -14.76 -8.97
N ARG A 14 -9.22 -15.33 -9.34
CA ARG A 14 -8.56 -16.39 -8.56
C ARG A 14 -8.16 -15.87 -7.18
N PHE A 15 -7.49 -14.72 -7.14
CA PHE A 15 -7.08 -14.06 -5.90
C PHE A 15 -8.28 -13.83 -4.97
N SER A 16 -9.37 -13.24 -5.47
CA SER A 16 -10.56 -12.99 -4.66
C SER A 16 -11.19 -14.26 -4.08
N ARG A 17 -11.07 -15.40 -4.76
CA ARG A 17 -11.59 -16.69 -4.25
C ARG A 17 -10.68 -17.31 -3.20
N GLU A 18 -9.38 -17.21 -3.40
CA GLU A 18 -8.35 -17.71 -2.46
C GLU A 18 -8.42 -16.99 -1.12
N TRP A 19 -8.59 -15.67 -1.15
CA TRP A 19 -8.62 -14.82 0.05
C TRP A 19 -10.02 -14.64 0.65
N LYS A 20 -11.00 -15.46 0.22
CA LYS A 20 -12.36 -15.39 0.76
C LYS A 20 -12.43 -16.15 2.09
N GLY A 21 -12.65 -15.43 3.20
CA GLY A 21 -12.74 -16.03 4.54
C GLY A 21 -11.41 -16.36 5.19
N GLU A 22 -10.30 -15.87 4.63
CA GLU A 22 -8.95 -15.93 5.24
C GLU A 22 -8.81 -14.88 6.34
N GLY A 23 -7.99 -15.18 7.36
CA GLY A 23 -7.80 -14.38 8.56
C GLY A 23 -6.84 -13.19 8.40
N SER A 24 -6.42 -12.62 9.53
CA SER A 24 -5.58 -11.41 9.62
C SER A 24 -4.24 -11.68 10.34
N GLU A 25 -3.60 -12.80 10.08
CA GLU A 25 -2.25 -13.04 10.59
C GLU A 25 -1.19 -12.24 9.81
N ARG A 26 -0.07 -11.93 10.47
CA ARG A 26 1.00 -11.14 9.85
C ARG A 26 1.69 -11.86 8.69
N GLU A 27 1.77 -13.19 8.77
CA GLU A 27 2.29 -14.03 7.67
C GLU A 27 1.29 -14.07 6.49
N GLU A 28 -0.01 -14.03 6.78
CA GLU A 28 -1.08 -13.91 5.78
C GLU A 28 -1.00 -12.56 5.06
N ALA A 29 -0.74 -11.44 5.76
CA ALA A 29 -0.59 -10.13 5.12
C ALA A 29 0.52 -10.09 4.06
N GLN A 30 1.67 -10.72 4.32
CA GLN A 30 2.75 -10.79 3.33
C GLN A 30 2.34 -11.63 2.11
N SER A 31 1.67 -12.75 2.33
CA SER A 31 1.16 -13.62 1.28
C SER A 31 0.06 -12.94 0.47
N PHE A 32 -0.82 -12.17 1.11
CA PHE A 32 -1.85 -11.36 0.47
C PHE A 32 -1.22 -10.36 -0.49
N TRP A 33 -0.24 -9.58 -0.03
CA TRP A 33 0.42 -8.60 -0.88
C TRP A 33 1.20 -9.23 -2.03
N ASN A 34 1.78 -10.42 -1.84
CA ASN A 34 2.38 -11.18 -2.94
C ASN A 34 1.32 -11.56 -3.99
N GLY A 35 0.19 -12.12 -3.56
CA GLY A 35 -0.90 -12.51 -4.46
C GLY A 35 -1.52 -11.31 -5.18
N PHE A 36 -1.73 -10.20 -4.47
CA PHE A 36 -2.27 -8.96 -5.02
C PHE A 36 -1.36 -8.40 -6.12
N LEU A 37 -0.04 -8.36 -5.89
CA LEU A 37 0.91 -7.88 -6.89
C LEU A 37 1.03 -8.85 -8.08
N ASP A 38 0.89 -10.16 -7.85
CA ASP A 38 0.91 -11.16 -8.93
C ASP A 38 -0.26 -10.99 -9.92
N ILE A 39 -1.40 -10.43 -9.50
CA ILE A 39 -2.49 -10.02 -10.41
C ILE A 39 -1.95 -9.15 -11.55
N PHE A 40 -0.99 -8.27 -11.24
CA PHE A 40 -0.37 -7.35 -12.19
C PHE A 40 0.98 -7.86 -12.73
N GLY A 41 1.39 -9.09 -12.39
CA GLY A 41 2.67 -9.66 -12.77
C GLY A 41 3.86 -8.95 -12.12
N VAL A 42 3.64 -8.37 -10.94
CA VAL A 42 4.65 -7.64 -10.17
C VAL A 42 5.16 -8.52 -9.05
N GLU A 43 6.47 -8.74 -9.01
CA GLU A 43 7.10 -9.44 -7.90
C GLU A 43 7.30 -8.47 -6.73
N ARG A 44 6.86 -8.82 -5.51
CA ARG A 44 7.00 -7.97 -4.31
C ARG A 44 8.43 -7.48 -4.08
N ARG A 45 9.44 -8.31 -4.36
CA ARG A 45 10.86 -7.95 -4.22
C ARG A 45 11.29 -6.79 -5.11
N ARG A 46 10.57 -6.52 -6.21
CA ARG A 46 10.83 -5.40 -7.13
C ARG A 46 10.19 -4.09 -6.68
N VAL A 47 9.18 -4.16 -5.82
CA VAL A 47 8.46 -3.02 -5.25
C VAL A 47 8.69 -2.94 -3.74
N ALA A 48 9.92 -3.30 -3.35
CA ALA A 48 10.29 -3.58 -1.98
C ALA A 48 9.97 -2.43 -1.01
N VAL A 49 9.67 -2.85 0.21
CA VAL A 49 9.49 -2.01 1.39
C VAL A 49 10.69 -1.08 1.58
N PHE A 50 10.40 0.22 1.71
CA PHE A 50 11.37 1.28 2.00
C PHE A 50 11.83 1.23 3.47
N GLU A 51 12.31 0.06 3.92
CA GLU A 51 12.64 -0.20 5.33
C GLU A 51 13.85 0.57 5.86
N LYS A 52 14.44 1.43 5.03
CA LYS A 52 15.66 2.14 5.37
C LYS A 52 15.60 3.53 4.76
N GLN A 53 15.63 4.53 5.65
CA GLN A 53 15.82 5.95 5.34
C GLN A 53 14.65 6.67 4.68
N VAL A 54 13.49 6.69 5.33
CA VAL A 54 12.85 8.00 5.51
C VAL A 54 13.11 8.38 6.96
N GLU A 55 14.30 8.91 7.25
CA GLU A 55 14.44 9.75 8.43
C GLU A 55 13.51 10.93 8.17
N ILE A 56 12.26 10.85 8.64
CA ILE A 56 11.32 11.98 8.60
C ILE A 56 11.87 13.02 9.58
N THR A 57 12.87 13.76 9.13
CA THR A 57 13.46 14.90 9.81
C THR A 57 12.55 16.09 9.56
N ARG A 58 11.37 16.07 10.19
CA ARG A 58 10.64 17.29 10.50
C ARG A 58 10.81 17.59 11.98
N ALA A 59 11.44 18.73 12.26
CA ALA A 59 11.44 19.43 13.54
C ALA A 59 12.13 18.75 14.75
N GLY A 60 13.22 18.01 14.55
CA GLY A 60 14.08 17.55 15.64
C GLY A 60 13.42 16.59 16.64
N LYS A 61 12.23 16.07 16.31
CA LYS A 61 11.56 14.99 17.02
C LYS A 61 11.73 13.72 16.22
N HIS A 62 12.35 12.71 16.82
CA HIS A 62 12.33 11.36 16.29
C HIS A 62 10.87 10.90 16.20
N LEU A 63 10.24 11.03 15.03
CA LEU A 63 9.01 10.33 14.73
C LEU A 63 9.33 8.85 14.84
N LYS A 64 8.53 8.14 15.65
CA LYS A 64 8.68 6.71 15.91
C LYS A 64 8.90 6.01 14.57
N HIS A 65 9.96 5.21 14.49
CA HIS A 65 10.30 4.41 13.32
C HIS A 65 9.10 3.56 12.87
N GLY A 66 8.30 4.09 11.94
CA GLY A 66 7.31 3.30 11.24
C GLY A 66 7.99 2.60 10.06
N ARG A 67 7.44 1.47 9.66
CA ARG A 67 7.84 0.73 8.47
C ARG A 67 6.70 0.83 7.47
N ILE A 68 6.96 1.24 6.23
CA ILE A 68 5.96 1.11 5.16
C ILE A 68 5.78 -0.38 4.87
N ASP A 69 4.55 -0.86 4.67
CA ASP A 69 4.32 -2.28 4.43
C ASP A 69 4.55 -2.73 2.99
N LEU A 70 4.27 -1.86 2.02
CA LEU A 70 4.63 -2.05 0.61
C LEU A 70 4.79 -0.69 -0.08
N PHE A 71 5.85 -0.55 -0.88
CA PHE A 71 6.09 0.68 -1.63
C PHE A 71 6.50 0.40 -3.08
N TRP A 72 5.55 0.59 -3.98
CA TRP A 72 5.78 0.65 -5.41
C TRP A 72 5.99 2.11 -5.84
N LYS A 73 7.25 2.52 -5.86
CA LYS A 73 7.70 3.85 -6.28
C LYS A 73 6.94 4.37 -7.51
N GLY A 74 6.38 5.57 -7.41
CA GLY A 74 5.65 6.22 -8.50
C GLY A 74 4.25 5.66 -8.77
N VAL A 75 3.81 4.65 -8.01
CA VAL A 75 2.57 3.92 -8.26
C VAL A 75 1.73 3.77 -6.99
N LEU A 76 2.21 3.04 -5.99
CA LEU A 76 1.39 2.58 -4.87
C LEU A 76 2.18 2.62 -3.55
N LEU A 77 1.58 3.21 -2.51
CA LEU A 77 2.03 3.08 -1.12
C LEU A 77 0.93 2.37 -0.32
N VAL A 78 1.33 1.35 0.43
CA VAL A 78 0.43 0.56 1.26
C VAL A 78 0.87 0.64 2.71
N GLU A 79 -0.11 0.84 3.58
CA GLU A 79 0.01 0.66 5.03
C GLU A 79 -1.12 -0.28 5.46
N HIS A 80 -0.82 -1.35 6.19
CA HIS A 80 -1.84 -2.22 6.74
C HIS A 80 -1.78 -2.31 8.26
N LYS A 81 -2.90 -2.65 8.86
CA LYS A 81 -3.02 -2.95 10.28
C LYS A 81 -3.57 -4.36 10.47
N SER A 82 -3.52 -4.86 11.69
CA SER A 82 -4.28 -6.06 12.05
C SER A 82 -5.77 -5.75 12.05
N ALA A 83 -6.61 -6.77 11.85
CA ALA A 83 -8.06 -6.63 11.78
C ALA A 83 -8.66 -5.84 12.95
N GLY A 84 -9.59 -4.95 12.61
CA GLY A 84 -10.31 -4.10 13.55
C GLY A 84 -9.48 -2.92 14.09
N GLN A 85 -8.27 -2.70 13.57
CA GLN A 85 -7.49 -1.51 13.92
C GLN A 85 -7.87 -0.29 13.07
N ASP A 86 -7.48 0.87 13.58
CA ASP A 86 -7.83 2.19 13.06
C ASP A 86 -7.16 2.48 11.69
N LEU A 87 -7.98 2.48 10.64
CA LEU A 87 -7.56 2.79 9.26
C LEU A 87 -7.28 4.28 9.03
N ASP A 88 -7.88 5.18 9.81
CA ASP A 88 -7.57 6.62 9.72
C ASP A 88 -6.13 6.88 10.18
N ARG A 89 -5.69 6.16 11.23
CA ARG A 89 -4.27 6.17 11.65
C ARG A 89 -3.35 5.58 10.58
N ALA A 90 -3.76 4.51 9.91
CA ALA A 90 -2.99 3.95 8.80
C ALA A 90 -2.84 4.97 7.66
N PHE A 91 -3.91 5.68 7.33
CA PHE A 91 -3.90 6.70 6.28
C PHE A 91 -3.07 7.92 6.66
N ALA A 92 -3.15 8.38 7.92
CA ALA A 92 -2.32 9.46 8.43
C ALA A 92 -0.84 9.09 8.35
N GLN A 93 -0.47 7.88 8.77
CA GLN A 93 0.90 7.38 8.66
C GLN A 93 1.37 7.30 7.20
N ALA A 94 0.54 6.80 6.28
CA ALA A 94 0.82 6.79 4.85
C ALA A 94 1.02 8.20 4.27
N SER A 95 0.26 9.19 4.75
CA SER A 95 0.37 10.60 4.34
C SER A 95 1.66 11.24 4.85
N ASP A 96 2.07 10.95 6.09
CA ASP A 96 3.35 11.41 6.62
C ASP A 96 4.54 10.89 5.79
N TYR A 97 4.46 9.65 5.29
CA TYR A 97 5.45 9.13 4.35
C TYR A 97 5.38 9.82 2.99
N PHE A 98 4.18 10.02 2.44
CA PHE A 98 3.99 10.71 1.17
C PHE A 98 4.69 12.08 1.17
N ASP A 99 4.49 12.85 2.24
CA ASP A 99 5.12 14.15 2.47
C ASP A 99 6.66 14.10 2.54
N GLY A 100 7.21 12.97 2.97
CA GLY A 100 8.65 12.75 3.09
C GLY A 100 9.32 12.22 1.82
N LEU A 101 8.55 11.84 0.79
CA LEU A 101 9.08 11.29 -0.45
C LEU A 101 9.44 12.41 -1.45
N PRO A 102 10.52 12.25 -2.24
CA PRO A 102 10.81 13.18 -3.31
C PRO A 102 9.77 13.07 -4.43
N ASP A 103 9.48 14.16 -5.13
CA ASP A 103 8.46 14.25 -6.19
C ASP A 103 8.50 13.09 -7.20
N ARG A 104 9.71 12.68 -7.62
CA ARG A 104 9.94 11.58 -8.57
C ARG A 104 9.58 10.18 -8.04
N ASP A 105 9.33 10.05 -6.75
CA ASP A 105 9.02 8.79 -6.07
C ASP A 105 7.57 8.76 -5.58
N LEU A 106 6.85 9.90 -5.60
CA LEU A 106 5.49 10.03 -5.09
C LEU A 106 4.56 8.98 -5.71
N PRO A 107 3.87 8.17 -4.88
CA PRO A 107 2.91 7.20 -5.37
C PRO A 107 1.67 7.90 -5.92
N ARG A 108 1.00 7.28 -6.90
CA ARG A 108 -0.30 7.75 -7.41
C ARG A 108 -1.47 7.30 -6.54
N TYR A 109 -1.26 6.25 -5.77
CA TYR A 109 -2.27 5.60 -4.97
C TYR A 109 -1.75 5.34 -3.57
N ILE A 110 -2.59 5.62 -2.57
CA ILE A 110 -2.41 5.16 -1.20
C ILE A 110 -3.50 4.12 -0.94
N LEU A 111 -3.11 2.98 -0.40
CA LEU A 111 -4.02 1.92 0.00
C LEU A 111 -3.80 1.61 1.48
N VAL A 112 -4.89 1.62 2.24
CA VAL A 112 -4.90 1.17 3.63
C VAL A 112 -5.84 -0.03 3.79
N SER A 113 -5.45 -0.99 4.63
CA SER A 113 -6.23 -2.22 4.87
C SER A 113 -5.99 -2.73 6.29
N ASP A 114 -7.03 -3.26 6.92
CA ASP A 114 -6.92 -4.04 8.16
C ASP A 114 -7.26 -5.52 7.93
N PHE A 115 -7.56 -5.90 6.68
CA PHE A 115 -7.99 -7.25 6.30
C PHE A 115 -9.29 -7.72 6.96
N ALA A 116 -10.06 -6.85 7.60
CA ALA A 116 -11.40 -7.21 8.06
C ALA A 116 -12.34 -7.35 6.83
N GLU A 117 -13.27 -8.32 6.88
CA GLU A 117 -14.20 -8.62 5.77
C GLU A 117 -15.17 -7.47 5.42
N GLU A 118 -15.20 -6.39 6.21
CA GLU A 118 -15.99 -5.20 5.94
C GLU A 118 -15.24 -4.27 4.97
N PRO A 119 -15.75 -4.00 3.76
CA PRO A 119 -15.06 -3.20 2.77
C PRO A 119 -15.14 -1.71 3.17
N HIS A 120 -14.24 -1.28 4.03
CA HIS A 120 -13.74 0.09 4.01
C HIS A 120 -12.49 0.16 3.16
N VAL A 121 -12.54 -0.41 1.95
CA VAL A 121 -11.72 0.12 0.86
C VAL A 121 -12.34 1.48 0.55
N THR A 122 -11.92 2.52 1.26
CA THR A 122 -11.97 3.86 0.68
C THR A 122 -10.74 3.94 -0.21
N PRO A 123 -10.86 3.75 -1.53
CA PRO A 123 -9.83 4.22 -2.43
C PRO A 123 -9.82 5.75 -2.30
N LYS A 124 -9.04 6.27 -1.34
CA LYS A 124 -8.57 7.64 -1.42
C LYS A 124 -7.50 7.63 -2.50
N ALA A 125 -7.96 7.71 -3.73
CA ALA A 125 -7.12 8.19 -4.81
C ALA A 125 -6.78 9.64 -4.44
N VAL A 126 -5.64 9.84 -3.79
CA VAL A 126 -4.99 11.14 -3.83
C VAL A 126 -4.45 11.26 -5.24
N VAL A 127 -5.35 11.52 -6.20
CA VAL A 127 -4.96 12.08 -7.49
C VAL A 127 -4.52 13.49 -7.15
N GLY A 128 -3.27 13.61 -6.71
CA GLY A 128 -2.57 14.87 -6.77
C GLY A 128 -2.44 15.22 -8.24
N GLU A 129 -3.44 15.87 -8.82
CA GLU A 129 -3.08 17.08 -9.54
C GLU A 129 -2.37 17.93 -8.50
N VAL A 130 -1.05 17.88 -8.50
CA VAL A 130 -0.22 18.89 -7.84
C VAL A 130 -0.38 20.17 -8.70
N SER A 131 -1.61 20.68 -8.78
CA SER A 131 -1.86 22.05 -9.16
C SER A 131 -1.43 22.87 -7.95
N ARG A 132 -0.29 23.53 -8.11
CA ARG A 132 0.15 24.64 -7.28
C ARG A 132 -1.05 25.52 -6.87
N ALA A 133 -1.33 25.60 -5.58
CA ALA A 133 -2.00 26.67 -4.83
C ALA A 133 -2.25 26.06 -3.43
N TRP A 134 -1.73 26.57 -2.33
CA TRP A 134 -1.65 27.97 -1.88
C TRP A 134 -0.37 28.21 -1.08
#